data_AF-A0A6A3CZZ7-F1
#
_entry.id   AF-A0A6A3CZZ7-F1
#
_cell.length_a   1.000
_cell.length_b   1.000
_cell.length_c   1.000
_cell.angle_alpha   90.00
_cell.angle_beta   90.00
_cell.angle_gamma   90.00
#
_symmetry.space_group_name_H-M   'P 1'
#
loop_
_entity.id
_entity.type
_entity.pdbx_description
1 polymer ?
#
loop_
_entity_poly.entity_id
_entity_poly.type
_entity_poly.pdbx_seq_one_letter_code
_entity_poly.pdbx_strand_id
1 'polypeptide(L)'
;MTPQLSFQNFPHFFANQTLSSIPSSAGKLFCNGSYQANTGSTYAASYEGHSEISTDNRGVKKPHRFRAGTVALREIRKYQKSIELLIRKLPFQSLAREIAQYLKQI
;
A
#
# COMPACT_ATOMS: atom_id res chain seq x y z
N MET A 1 -2.28 -35.28 27.75
CA MET A 1 -2.06 -33.86 28.09
C MET A 1 -1.43 -33.15 26.90
N THR A 2 -2.27 -32.72 25.96
CA THR A 2 -1.94 -31.72 24.95
C THR A 2 -3.19 -30.86 24.82
N PRO A 3 -3.16 -29.53 25.08
CA PRO A 3 -4.30 -28.71 24.75
C PRO A 3 -4.30 -28.47 23.24
N GLN A 4 -5.37 -28.90 22.58
CA GLN A 4 -5.76 -28.35 21.29
C GLN A 4 -5.95 -26.84 21.47
N LEU A 5 -5.15 -26.05 20.76
CA LEU A 5 -5.44 -24.64 20.54
C LEU A 5 -6.44 -24.56 19.38
N SER A 6 -7.72 -24.66 19.71
CA SER A 6 -8.77 -24.24 18.81
C SER A 6 -8.69 -22.72 18.67
N PHE A 7 -8.32 -22.25 17.47
CA PHE A 7 -8.53 -20.86 17.08
C PHE A 7 -10.04 -20.63 16.91
N GLN A 8 -10.71 -20.40 18.03
CA GLN A 8 -12.07 -19.87 18.11
C GLN A 8 -12.00 -18.37 18.42
N ASN A 9 -12.90 -17.62 17.79
CA ASN A 9 -13.25 -16.20 17.98
C ASN A 9 -12.63 -15.17 17.03
N PHE A 10 -13.21 -15.06 15.84
CA PHE A 10 -13.43 -13.73 15.23
C PHE A 10 -14.91 -13.36 15.43
N PRO A 11 -15.23 -12.29 16.17
CA PRO A 11 -16.61 -11.84 16.31
C PRO A 11 -17.07 -11.25 14.97
N HIS A 12 -17.99 -11.96 14.32
CA HIS A 12 -18.85 -11.41 13.28
C HIS A 12 -19.88 -10.50 13.96
N PHE A 13 -19.49 -9.26 14.28
CA PHE A 13 -20.38 -8.30 14.96
C PHE A 13 -21.20 -7.50 13.94
N PHE A 14 -22.47 -7.37 14.28
CA PHE A 14 -23.64 -7.22 13.43
C PHE A 14 -23.97 -5.78 13.00
N ALA A 15 -24.78 -5.74 11.95
CA ALA A 15 -25.98 -4.93 11.77
C ALA A 15 -25.88 -3.46 11.35
N ASN A 16 -26.57 -3.25 10.23
CA ASN A 16 -27.21 -2.02 9.77
C ASN A 16 -28.04 -1.36 10.89
N GLN A 17 -27.87 -0.05 11.06
CA GLN A 17 -28.83 0.80 11.74
C GLN A 17 -29.22 1.97 10.84
N THR A 18 -30.47 1.97 10.42
CA THR A 18 -31.19 3.12 9.89
C THR A 18 -31.68 3.96 11.07
N LEU A 19 -31.23 5.22 11.16
CA LEU A 19 -31.99 6.24 11.88
C LEU A 19 -31.98 7.53 11.07
N SER A 20 -33.20 7.89 10.67
CA SER A 20 -33.66 9.18 10.22
C SER A 20 -33.18 10.34 11.11
N SER A 21 -32.81 11.44 10.44
CA SER A 21 -33.14 12.82 10.82
C SER A 21 -32.67 13.34 12.18
N ILE A 22 -31.55 14.09 12.21
CA ILE A 22 -31.28 15.19 13.18
C ILE A 22 -30.51 16.31 12.45
N PRO A 23 -30.75 17.61 12.76
CA PRO A 23 -30.79 18.69 11.77
C PRO A 23 -29.52 19.55 11.66
N SER A 24 -29.56 20.34 10.57
CA SER A 24 -28.94 21.64 10.30
C SER A 24 -28.22 22.35 11.45
N SER A 25 -27.08 22.98 11.09
CA SER A 25 -26.33 24.03 11.81
C SER A 25 -25.08 23.59 12.58
N ALA A 26 -24.00 23.34 11.84
CA ALA A 26 -22.65 23.63 12.33
C ALA A 26 -21.89 24.39 11.24
N GLY A 27 -21.37 25.56 11.63
CA GLY A 27 -20.86 26.59 10.74
C GLY A 27 -19.79 26.12 9.77
N LYS A 28 -19.87 26.66 8.55
CA LYS A 28 -18.76 26.70 7.61
C LYS A 28 -17.61 27.49 8.25
N LEU A 29 -16.70 26.80 8.92
CA LEU A 29 -15.33 27.26 9.02
C LEU A 29 -14.82 27.34 7.58
N PHE A 30 -14.68 28.58 7.09
CA PHE A 30 -14.04 28.87 5.82
C PHE A 30 -12.58 28.41 5.91
N CYS A 31 -12.30 27.21 5.40
CA CYS A 31 -10.96 26.86 4.95
C CYS A 31 -10.77 27.47 3.56
N ASN A 32 -10.01 28.58 3.50
CA ASN A 32 -9.47 29.11 2.26
C ASN A 32 -8.42 28.12 1.74
N GLY A 33 -8.86 27.17 0.92
CA GLY A 33 -7.99 26.26 0.19
C GLY A 33 -8.71 25.88 -1.09
N SER A 34 -8.40 26.59 -2.18
CA SER A 34 -8.92 26.29 -3.51
C SER A 34 -8.46 24.91 -3.96
N TYR A 35 -9.27 23.88 -3.71
CA TYR A 35 -9.15 22.60 -4.39
C TYR A 35 -9.55 22.81 -5.84
N GLN A 36 -8.57 23.00 -6.73
CA GLN A 36 -8.79 22.85 -8.16
C GLN A 36 -8.99 21.35 -8.43
N ALA A 37 -10.25 20.95 -8.57
CA ALA A 37 -10.63 19.63 -9.07
C ALA A 37 -10.35 19.57 -10.58
N ASN A 38 -9.33 18.81 -10.96
CA ASN A 38 -9.13 18.35 -12.32
C ASN A 38 -9.90 17.03 -12.52
N THR A 39 -11.22 17.14 -12.54
CA THR A 39 -12.11 16.09 -13.05
C THR A 39 -12.12 16.18 -14.57
N GLY A 40 -11.17 15.49 -15.20
CA GLY A 40 -11.14 15.33 -16.66
C GLY A 40 -11.40 13.88 -17.04
N SER A 41 -12.66 13.52 -17.27
CA SER A 41 -13.08 12.58 -18.32
C SER A 41 -14.61 12.51 -18.37
N THR A 42 -15.26 13.59 -18.82
CA THR A 42 -16.58 13.48 -19.42
C THR A 42 -16.40 12.87 -20.81
N TYR A 43 -17.22 11.89 -21.14
CA TYR A 43 -17.25 11.16 -22.40
C TYR A 43 -17.17 12.12 -23.58
N ALA A 44 -16.02 12.15 -24.26
CA ALA A 44 -15.78 12.99 -25.42
C ALA A 44 -16.51 12.39 -26.63
N ALA A 45 -17.47 13.15 -27.15
CA ALA A 45 -18.16 12.86 -28.39
C ALA A 45 -17.29 13.29 -29.59
N SER A 46 -17.11 12.34 -30.52
CA SER A 46 -17.22 12.49 -31.99
C SER A 46 -16.06 13.08 -32.84
N TYR A 47 -15.62 12.18 -33.74
CA TYR A 47 -15.01 12.26 -35.07
C TYR A 47 -13.54 12.70 -35.29
N GLU A 48 -12.96 11.96 -36.23
CA GLU A 48 -11.56 11.85 -36.63
C GLU A 48 -11.10 13.04 -37.49
N GLY A 49 -9.85 13.47 -37.30
CA GLY A 49 -9.14 14.44 -38.13
C GLY A 49 -7.63 14.29 -37.96
N HIS A 50 -6.91 14.16 -39.07
CA HIS A 50 -5.48 13.83 -39.12
C HIS A 50 -4.54 15.02 -38.85
N SER A 51 -3.30 14.65 -38.50
CA SER A 51 -2.03 15.41 -38.40
C SER A 51 -1.89 16.44 -37.28
N GLU A 52 -1.18 16.04 -36.21
CA GLU A 52 0.11 16.62 -35.82
C GLU A 52 0.63 15.85 -34.59
N ILE A 53 1.81 15.22 -34.70
CA ILE A 53 2.52 14.68 -33.53
C ILE A 53 3.02 15.88 -32.74
N SER A 54 2.16 16.43 -31.89
CA SER A 54 2.59 17.29 -30.80
C SER A 54 3.38 16.39 -29.85
N THR A 55 4.70 16.50 -29.94
CA THR A 55 5.63 16.09 -28.89
C THR A 55 5.36 16.99 -27.69
N ASP A 56 4.25 16.69 -27.01
CA ASP A 56 3.85 17.37 -25.79
C ASP A 56 4.87 16.97 -24.73
N ASN A 57 5.90 17.81 -24.60
CA ASN A 57 6.83 17.88 -23.48
C ASN A 57 6.03 18.26 -22.22
N ARG A 58 5.09 17.38 -21.82
CA ARG A 58 4.33 17.46 -20.57
C ARG A 58 5.34 17.31 -19.46
N GLY A 59 5.74 18.45 -18.91
CA GLY A 59 6.78 18.59 -17.89
C GLY A 59 6.78 17.41 -16.92
N VAL A 60 7.96 16.81 -16.77
CA VAL A 60 8.20 15.62 -15.96
C VAL A 60 7.44 15.73 -14.64
N LYS A 61 6.39 14.91 -14.47
CA LYS A 61 5.63 14.83 -13.23
C LYS A 61 6.63 14.56 -12.10
N LYS A 62 6.59 15.38 -11.06
CA LYS A 62 7.47 15.21 -9.89
C LYS A 62 7.40 13.77 -9.40
N PRO A 63 8.53 13.12 -9.06
CA PRO A 63 8.53 11.75 -8.60
C PRO A 63 7.64 11.63 -7.36
N HIS A 64 6.68 10.70 -7.42
CA HIS A 64 5.75 10.47 -6.33
C HIS A 64 6.49 9.86 -5.14
N ARG A 65 6.52 10.58 -4.00
CA ARG A 65 7.09 10.09 -2.74
C ARG A 65 5.97 9.55 -1.84
N PHE A 66 6.09 8.30 -1.43
CA PHE A 66 5.17 7.68 -0.47
C PHE A 66 5.33 8.30 0.93
N ARG A 67 4.24 8.30 1.71
CA ARG A 67 4.27 8.72 3.11
C ARG A 67 5.06 7.69 3.94
N ALA A 68 5.60 8.15 5.07
CA ALA A 68 6.22 7.26 6.04
C ALA A 68 5.24 6.13 6.41
N GLY A 69 5.75 4.92 6.57
CA GLY A 69 4.93 3.73 6.86
C GLY A 69 4.27 3.07 5.64
N THR A 70 3.99 3.78 4.55
CA THR A 70 3.34 3.17 3.37
C THR A 70 4.20 2.08 2.73
N VAL A 71 5.52 2.31 2.62
CA VAL A 71 6.46 1.31 2.07
C VAL A 71 6.64 0.15 3.05
N ALA A 72 6.78 0.45 4.36
CA ALA A 72 6.92 -0.56 5.39
C ALA A 72 5.72 -1.53 5.43
N LEU A 73 4.48 -1.02 5.38
CA LEU A 73 3.28 -1.86 5.36
C LEU A 73 3.22 -2.75 4.11
N ARG A 74 3.72 -2.26 2.96
CA ARG A 74 3.80 -3.05 1.74
C ARG A 74 4.82 -4.19 1.88
N GLU A 75 5.99 -3.91 2.45
CA GLU A 75 7.05 -4.90 2.69
C GLU A 75 6.59 -5.98 3.69
N ILE A 76 5.95 -5.60 4.80
CA ILE A 76 5.39 -6.55 5.79
C ILE A 76 4.41 -7.51 5.11
N ARG A 77 3.46 -6.97 4.32
CA ARG A 77 2.50 -7.80 3.58
C ARG A 77 3.17 -8.72 2.56
N LYS A 78 4.25 -8.27 1.90
CA LYS A 78 5.00 -9.09 0.94
C LYS A 78 5.67 -10.27 1.65
N TYR A 79 6.45 -10.02 2.70
CA TYR A 79 7.22 -11.07 3.38
C TYR A 79 6.35 -12.02 4.23
N GLN A 80 5.17 -11.59 4.66
CA GLN A 80 4.22 -12.51 5.30
C GLN A 80 3.48 -13.39 4.29
N LYS A 81 3.38 -12.98 3.02
CA LYS A 81 2.76 -13.77 1.96
C LYS A 81 3.71 -14.82 1.38
N SER A 82 5.00 -14.52 1.31
CA SER A 82 6.03 -15.40 0.75
C SER A 82 7.11 -15.71 1.78
N ILE A 83 7.54 -16.96 1.89
CA ILE A 83 8.60 -17.40 2.81
C ILE A 83 10.01 -17.30 2.22
N GLU A 84 10.27 -16.32 1.36
CA GLU A 84 11.60 -16.16 0.74
C GLU A 84 12.66 -15.77 1.78
N LEU A 85 13.91 -16.22 1.58
CA LEU A 85 15.00 -15.90 2.48
C LEU A 85 15.31 -14.40 2.43
N LEU A 86 15.29 -13.74 3.59
CA LEU A 86 15.58 -12.30 3.71
C LEU A 86 17.07 -11.98 3.54
N ILE A 87 17.94 -12.97 3.71
CA ILE A 87 19.40 -12.86 3.58
C ILE A 87 19.85 -13.68 2.37
N ARG A 88 20.85 -13.17 1.63
CA ARG A 88 21.42 -13.87 0.47
C ARG A 88 22.05 -15.21 0.91
N LYS A 89 21.90 -16.25 0.07
CA LYS A 89 22.38 -17.61 0.36
C LYS A 89 23.90 -17.69 0.54
N LEU A 90 24.67 -17.06 -0.34
CA LEU A 90 26.14 -17.16 -0.34
C LEU A 90 26.81 -16.63 0.94
N PRO A 91 26.54 -15.39 1.43
CA PRO A 91 27.17 -14.91 2.66
C PRO A 91 26.78 -15.76 3.88
N PHE A 92 25.52 -16.21 3.96
CA PHE A 92 25.09 -17.09 5.05
C PHE A 92 25.80 -18.46 5.00
N GLN A 93 25.98 -19.02 3.80
CA GLN A 93 26.72 -20.26 3.61
C GLN A 93 28.20 -20.12 3.98
N SER A 94 28.84 -19.00 3.62
CA SER A 94 30.25 -18.74 3.97
C SER A 94 30.44 -18.70 5.48
N LEU A 95 29.56 -17.99 6.21
CA LEU A 95 29.58 -17.92 7.67
C LEU A 95 29.38 -19.29 8.33
N ALA A 96 28.45 -20.10 7.81
CA ALA A 96 28.22 -21.45 8.33
C ALA A 96 29.47 -22.34 8.17
N ARG A 97 30.22 -22.21 7.08
CA ARG A 97 31.48 -22.95 6.86
C ARG A 97 32.57 -22.52 7.83
N GLU A 98 32.71 -21.22 8.08
CA GLU A 98 33.68 -20.66 9.01
C GLU A 98 33.45 -21.18 10.44
N ILE A 99 32.22 -21.10 10.93
CA ILE A 99 31.84 -21.62 12.25
C ILE A 99 32.08 -23.13 12.33
N ALA A 100 31.69 -23.88 11.29
CA ALA A 100 31.90 -25.33 11.27
C ALA A 100 33.39 -25.73 11.28
N GLN A 101 34.27 -24.93 10.67
CA GLN A 101 35.71 -25.14 10.74
C GLN A 101 36.25 -24.86 12.14
N TYR A 102 35.81 -23.77 12.77
CA TYR A 102 36.18 -23.44 14.14
C TYR A 102 35.79 -24.54 15.13
N LEU A 103 34.58 -25.09 15.04
CA LEU A 103 34.10 -26.17 15.91
C LEU A 103 34.85 -27.49 15.73
N LYS A 104 35.51 -27.73 14.59
CA LYS A 104 36.36 -28.91 14.37
C LYS A 104 37.73 -28.80 15.03
N GLN A 105 38.14 -27.60 15.41
CA GLN A 105 39.44 -27.30 16.01
C GLN A 105 39.37 -27.25 17.55
N ILE A 106 38.16 -27.40 18.10
CA ILE A 106 37.88 -27.62 19.52
C ILE A 106 37.86 -29.13 19.77
#